data_AF-A0AAE0RZ12-F1
#
_entry.id   AF-A0AAE0RZ12-F1
#
_cell.length_a   1.000
_cell.length_b   1.000
_cell.length_c   1.000
_cell.angle_alpha   90.00
_cell.angle_beta   90.00
_cell.angle_gamma   90.00
#
_symmetry.space_group_name_H-M   'P 1'
#
loop_
_entity.id
_entity.type
_entity.pdbx_description
1 polymer ?
#
loop_
_entity_poly.entity_id
_entity_poly.type
_entity_poly.pdbx_seq_one_letter_code
_entity_poly.pdbx_strand_id
1 'polypeptide(L)'
;MSDKELREYVASIAVVVKETALLLQESEKDRKKERKKDEAERKKRNEEFEERLRKEEEARVKDEAERKKRNEEFEERLRKEEEARVKDEAERKKRNEEFEERIRKEEEARVKDEAERKKRNEELEERLKKQEEERKKNEAERKKRNEEFEERFRKEEEARVKSSEKFEEELRKSREEFNERFRKEEEARVKSSEKFEEELRKSREEFNERLKKEEEARVKSSEKFEEELRKSREEFNERLKKEEEARVKDEAERKKRNEEFEERLRKEEEARVKDEAERKKRNEEFEERLRKEEEARVKDEAERKKRNEEFEERIRKEEEARVKDEAERKKRNEEFEERLRKEEEARVKDEEERKKRNEELNELFRKGEEERVKQNEEVSVKFKEVSEKIDALSEALSEKIESLWVQIRKTESMMNRFGFNVGSGVEEYFYNTLKSRMSVANIQFEYCERNLKGRNESGEDDEFDIVMKNGTKGVLVECKHRVRKEDVSKMQERKINNFRQSFPVDAKLEMYLALAGISFEPKAEEEAKRAGMILLKQVGERLIEEAENLKVY
;
A
#
# COMPACT_ATOMS: atom_id res chain seq x y z
N MET A 1 -9.53 -50.10 -167.25
CA MET A 1 -10.56 -49.11 -166.94
C MET A 1 -11.04 -48.48 -168.22
N SER A 2 -12.34 -48.44 -168.43
CA SER A 2 -12.95 -47.63 -169.49
C SER A 2 -12.82 -46.14 -169.15
N ASP A 3 -12.89 -45.26 -170.16
CA ASP A 3 -12.77 -43.79 -169.97
C ASP A 3 -13.85 -43.24 -169.01
N LYS A 4 -14.97 -43.97 -168.86
CA LYS A 4 -16.05 -43.67 -167.91
C LYS A 4 -15.66 -43.98 -166.46
N GLU A 5 -15.06 -45.14 -166.20
CA GLU A 5 -14.61 -45.55 -164.86
C GLU A 5 -13.51 -44.62 -164.32
N LEU A 6 -12.64 -44.13 -165.21
CA LEU A 6 -11.56 -43.21 -164.83
C LEU A 6 -12.11 -41.83 -164.42
N ARG A 7 -13.16 -41.33 -165.10
CA ARG A 7 -13.84 -40.09 -164.72
C ARG A 7 -14.59 -40.22 -163.39
N GLU A 8 -15.25 -41.35 -163.15
CA GLU A 8 -15.94 -41.61 -161.87
C GLU A 8 -14.94 -41.73 -160.71
N TYR A 9 -13.78 -42.35 -160.92
CA TYR A 9 -12.71 -42.44 -159.91
C TYR A 9 -12.03 -41.09 -159.64
N VAL A 10 -11.79 -40.26 -160.67
CA VAL A 10 -11.27 -38.90 -160.48
C VAL A 10 -12.30 -38.00 -159.77
N ALA A 11 -13.58 -38.16 -160.06
CA ALA A 11 -14.65 -37.43 -159.38
C ALA A 11 -14.76 -37.84 -157.90
N SER A 12 -14.62 -39.13 -157.57
CA SER A 12 -14.64 -39.58 -156.18
C SER A 12 -13.42 -39.08 -155.39
N ILE A 13 -12.22 -39.09 -155.98
CA ILE A 13 -11.03 -38.48 -155.39
C ILE A 13 -11.23 -36.97 -155.17
N ALA A 14 -11.80 -36.25 -156.14
CA ALA A 14 -12.06 -34.82 -156.01
C ALA A 14 -13.03 -34.51 -154.86
N VAL A 15 -14.05 -35.35 -154.64
CA VAL A 15 -14.96 -35.23 -153.49
C VAL A 15 -14.22 -35.46 -152.17
N VAL A 16 -13.42 -36.53 -152.08
CA VAL A 16 -12.64 -36.84 -150.87
C VAL A 16 -11.61 -35.73 -150.56
N VAL A 17 -10.95 -35.17 -151.58
CA VAL A 17 -10.02 -34.04 -151.41
C VAL A 17 -10.76 -32.79 -150.92
N LYS A 18 -11.98 -32.54 -151.39
CA LYS A 18 -12.79 -31.40 -150.95
C LYS A 18 -13.30 -31.57 -149.52
N GLU A 19 -13.73 -32.77 -149.14
CA GLU A 19 -14.16 -33.09 -147.77
C GLU A 19 -12.99 -33.03 -146.78
N THR A 20 -11.83 -33.57 -147.15
CA THR A 20 -10.62 -33.48 -146.30
C THR A 20 -10.13 -32.05 -146.14
N ALA A 21 -10.21 -31.21 -147.17
CA ALA A 21 -9.88 -29.79 -147.07
C ALA A 21 -10.84 -29.03 -146.14
N LEU A 22 -12.14 -29.35 -146.17
CA LEU A 22 -13.14 -28.78 -145.26
C LEU A 22 -12.89 -29.19 -143.80
N LEU A 23 -12.61 -30.47 -143.55
CA LEU A 23 -12.27 -30.97 -142.20
C LEU A 23 -11.00 -30.34 -141.64
N LEU A 24 -9.97 -30.13 -142.48
CA LEU A 24 -8.76 -29.40 -142.12
C LEU A 24 -9.08 -27.94 -141.74
N GLN A 25 -9.95 -27.28 -142.51
CA GLN A 25 -10.35 -25.90 -142.24
C GLN A 25 -11.17 -25.76 -140.93
N GLU A 26 -12.02 -26.74 -140.62
CA GLU A 26 -12.75 -26.78 -139.35
C GLU A 26 -11.81 -27.07 -138.17
N SER A 27 -10.90 -28.04 -138.30
CA SER A 27 -9.89 -28.34 -137.28
C SER A 27 -8.98 -27.14 -136.98
N GLU A 28 -8.60 -26.36 -138.00
CA GLU A 28 -7.83 -25.12 -137.81
C GLU A 28 -8.64 -24.03 -137.10
N LYS A 29 -9.94 -23.90 -137.39
CA LYS A 29 -10.82 -22.95 -136.69
C LYS A 29 -10.97 -23.32 -135.22
N ASP A 30 -11.13 -24.60 -134.91
CA ASP A 30 -11.25 -25.07 -133.53
C ASP A 30 -9.95 -24.91 -132.76
N ARG A 31 -8.79 -25.25 -133.36
CA ARG A 31 -7.47 -24.96 -132.78
C ARG A 31 -7.25 -23.46 -132.54
N LYS A 32 -7.72 -22.58 -133.43
CA LYS A 32 -7.64 -21.12 -133.22
C LYS A 32 -8.55 -20.65 -132.09
N LYS A 33 -9.74 -21.22 -131.94
CA LYS A 33 -10.64 -20.91 -130.81
C LYS A 33 -10.05 -21.38 -129.49
N GLU A 34 -9.50 -22.60 -129.45
CA GLU A 34 -8.87 -23.17 -128.26
C GLU A 34 -7.66 -22.34 -127.82
N ARG A 35 -6.76 -21.98 -128.75
CA ARG A 35 -5.64 -21.07 -128.46
C ARG A 35 -6.08 -19.72 -127.88
N LYS A 36 -7.15 -19.13 -128.43
CA LYS A 36 -7.69 -17.85 -127.91
C LYS A 36 -8.29 -18.01 -126.51
N LYS A 37 -8.91 -19.16 -126.22
CA LYS A 37 -9.46 -19.47 -124.91
C LYS A 37 -8.32 -19.65 -123.88
N ASP A 38 -7.29 -20.41 -124.24
CA ASP A 38 -6.12 -20.62 -123.39
C ASP A 38 -5.36 -19.32 -123.11
N GLU A 39 -5.23 -18.45 -124.12
CA GLU A 39 -4.61 -17.13 -123.99
C GLU A 39 -5.42 -16.21 -123.06
N ALA A 40 -6.75 -16.21 -123.19
CA ALA A 40 -7.64 -15.47 -122.29
C ALA A 40 -7.59 -16.00 -120.85
N GLU A 41 -7.59 -17.32 -120.65
CA GLU A 41 -7.46 -17.94 -119.32
C GLU A 41 -6.08 -17.68 -118.70
N ARG A 42 -5.01 -17.68 -119.51
CA ARG A 42 -3.66 -17.34 -119.03
C ARG A 42 -3.57 -15.87 -118.62
N LYS A 43 -4.18 -14.97 -119.39
CA LYS A 43 -4.22 -13.55 -119.05
C LYS A 43 -4.99 -13.30 -117.74
N LYS A 44 -6.15 -13.93 -117.58
CA LYS A 44 -6.94 -13.86 -116.34
C LYS A 44 -6.17 -14.38 -115.12
N ARG A 45 -5.49 -15.53 -115.25
CA ARG A 45 -4.64 -16.07 -114.17
C ARG A 45 -3.48 -15.15 -113.81
N ASN A 46 -2.86 -14.50 -114.79
CA ASN A 46 -1.80 -13.53 -114.53
C ASN A 46 -2.33 -12.29 -113.80
N GLU A 47 -3.49 -11.75 -114.20
CA GLU A 47 -4.12 -10.61 -113.53
C GLU A 47 -4.50 -10.96 -112.07
N GLU A 48 -5.10 -12.15 -111.83
CA GLU A 48 -5.40 -12.63 -110.49
C GLU A 48 -4.13 -12.84 -109.63
N PHE A 49 -3.04 -13.31 -110.23
CA PHE A 49 -1.77 -13.48 -109.54
C PHE A 49 -1.14 -12.15 -109.14
N GLU A 50 -1.14 -11.16 -110.05
CA GLU A 50 -0.66 -9.80 -109.76
C GLU A 50 -1.50 -9.12 -108.67
N GLU A 51 -2.81 -9.31 -108.67
CA GLU A 51 -3.69 -8.77 -107.62
C GLU A 51 -3.38 -9.39 -106.24
N ARG A 52 -3.12 -10.71 -106.20
CA ARG A 52 -2.72 -11.40 -104.96
C ARG A 52 -1.38 -10.88 -104.43
N LEU A 53 -0.39 -10.68 -105.31
CA LEU A 53 0.90 -10.12 -104.93
C LEU A 53 0.78 -8.71 -104.35
N ARG A 54 -0.06 -7.84 -104.96
CA ARG A 54 -0.29 -6.49 -104.42
C ARG A 54 -0.91 -6.52 -103.02
N LYS A 55 -1.91 -7.38 -102.80
CA LYS A 55 -2.56 -7.52 -101.48
C LYS A 55 -1.59 -8.08 -100.43
N GLU A 56 -0.75 -9.03 -100.81
CA GLU A 56 0.26 -9.61 -99.91
C GLU A 56 1.35 -8.59 -99.55
N GLU A 57 1.80 -7.78 -100.53
CA GLU A 57 2.77 -6.71 -100.28
C GLU A 57 2.19 -5.60 -99.41
N GLU A 58 0.95 -5.18 -99.65
CA GLU A 58 0.25 -4.19 -98.82
C GLU A 58 0.07 -4.67 -97.38
N ALA A 59 -0.31 -5.94 -97.18
CA ALA A 59 -0.41 -6.55 -95.85
C ALA A 59 0.95 -6.58 -95.13
N ARG A 60 2.03 -6.96 -95.84
CA ARG A 60 3.39 -6.98 -95.27
C ARG A 60 3.85 -5.59 -94.84
N VAL A 61 3.58 -4.56 -95.65
CA VAL A 61 3.94 -3.17 -95.32
C VAL A 61 3.16 -2.69 -94.09
N LYS A 62 1.87 -3.02 -94.00
CA LYS A 62 1.05 -2.68 -92.84
C LYS A 62 1.54 -3.37 -91.56
N ASP A 63 1.84 -4.65 -91.63
CA ASP A 63 2.38 -5.42 -90.50
C ASP A 63 3.75 -4.90 -90.04
N GLU A 64 4.61 -4.50 -90.99
CA GLU A 64 5.91 -3.90 -90.67
C GLU A 64 5.76 -2.54 -89.99
N ALA A 65 4.83 -1.69 -90.47
CA ALA A 65 4.53 -0.40 -89.85
C ALA A 65 3.96 -0.56 -88.43
N GLU A 66 3.04 -1.50 -88.22
CA GLU A 66 2.52 -1.80 -86.87
C GLU A 66 3.60 -2.36 -85.95
N ARG A 67 4.51 -3.18 -86.46
CA ARG A 67 5.65 -3.69 -85.69
C ARG A 67 6.61 -2.58 -85.27
N LYS A 68 6.91 -1.61 -86.14
CA LYS A 68 7.74 -0.45 -85.80
C LYS A 68 7.08 0.39 -84.71
N LYS A 69 5.79 0.68 -84.84
CA LYS A 69 5.04 1.44 -83.83
C LYS A 69 5.03 0.74 -82.46
N ARG A 70 4.80 -0.58 -82.43
CA ARG A 70 4.87 -1.36 -81.18
C ARG A 70 6.26 -1.35 -80.55
N ASN A 71 7.31 -1.40 -81.36
CA ASN A 71 8.68 -1.32 -80.87
C ASN A 71 8.99 0.07 -80.27
N GLU A 72 8.58 1.15 -80.92
CA GLU A 72 8.75 2.51 -80.41
C GLU A 72 8.00 2.72 -79.08
N GLU A 73 6.75 2.26 -79.00
CA GLU A 73 5.96 2.31 -77.75
C GLU A 73 6.60 1.47 -76.63
N PHE A 74 7.18 0.32 -76.96
CA PHE A 74 7.89 -0.52 -76.00
C PHE A 74 9.18 0.14 -75.48
N GLU A 75 9.97 0.75 -76.35
CA GLU A 75 11.17 1.51 -75.96
C GLU A 75 10.82 2.72 -75.08
N GLU A 76 9.73 3.43 -75.37
CA GLU A 76 9.26 4.55 -74.54
C GLU A 76 8.84 4.08 -73.14
N ARG A 77 8.16 2.92 -73.05
CA ARG A 77 7.79 2.32 -71.75
C ARG A 77 9.02 1.92 -70.94
N LEU A 78 10.02 1.33 -71.58
CA LEU A 78 11.29 0.97 -70.91
C LEU A 78 12.01 2.21 -70.35
N ARG A 79 12.06 3.30 -71.12
CA ARG A 79 12.67 4.56 -70.64
C ARG A 79 11.93 5.12 -69.42
N LYS A 80 10.61 5.13 -69.44
CA LYS A 80 9.78 5.60 -68.31
C LYS A 80 9.94 4.72 -67.07
N GLU A 81 10.02 3.40 -67.27
CA GLU A 81 10.24 2.44 -66.18
C GLU A 81 11.63 2.59 -65.57
N GLU A 82 12.66 2.79 -66.40
CA GLU A 82 14.03 3.02 -65.93
C GLU A 82 14.15 4.35 -65.17
N GLU A 83 13.54 5.43 -65.68
CA GLU A 83 13.52 6.74 -65.01
C GLU A 83 12.82 6.66 -63.64
N ALA A 84 11.67 5.95 -63.57
CA ALA A 84 10.97 5.72 -62.31
C ALA A 84 11.84 4.93 -61.31
N ARG A 85 12.52 3.87 -61.78
CA ARG A 85 13.41 3.06 -60.94
C ARG A 85 14.57 3.88 -60.38
N VAL A 86 15.18 4.74 -61.20
CA VAL A 86 16.27 5.63 -60.76
C VAL A 86 15.78 6.63 -59.71
N LYS A 87 14.59 7.20 -59.91
CA LYS A 87 13.99 8.12 -58.93
C LYS A 87 13.69 7.43 -57.61
N ASP A 88 13.09 6.23 -57.64
CA ASP A 88 12.80 5.44 -56.45
C ASP A 88 14.08 5.03 -55.70
N GLU A 89 15.14 4.66 -56.44
CA GLU A 89 16.43 4.34 -55.83
C GLU A 89 17.07 5.56 -55.17
N ALA A 90 17.00 6.73 -55.81
CA ALA A 90 17.51 7.99 -55.24
C ALA A 90 16.74 8.39 -53.98
N GLU A 91 15.41 8.26 -53.97
CA GLU A 91 14.61 8.49 -52.77
C GLU A 91 14.91 7.49 -51.66
N ARG A 92 15.14 6.21 -52.00
CA ARG A 92 15.51 5.19 -51.01
C ARG A 92 16.86 5.50 -50.37
N LYS A 93 17.84 6.00 -51.13
CA LYS A 93 19.14 6.43 -50.59
C LYS A 93 18.99 7.60 -49.61
N LYS A 94 18.22 8.62 -49.96
CA LYS A 94 17.93 9.75 -49.06
C LYS A 94 17.26 9.31 -47.76
N ARG A 95 16.22 8.45 -47.85
CA ARG A 95 15.54 7.91 -46.66
C ARG A 95 16.48 7.09 -45.78
N ASN A 96 17.40 6.33 -46.38
CA ASN A 96 18.41 5.58 -45.62
C ASN A 96 19.42 6.49 -44.92
N GLU A 97 19.91 7.53 -45.59
CA GLU A 97 20.82 8.52 -44.99
C GLU A 97 20.16 9.27 -43.82
N GLU A 98 18.91 9.72 -43.99
CA GLU A 98 18.12 10.35 -42.91
C GLU A 98 17.88 9.39 -41.73
N PHE A 99 17.63 8.11 -42.02
CA PHE A 99 17.45 7.09 -40.98
C PHE A 99 18.74 6.86 -40.20
N GLU A 100 19.89 6.73 -40.88
CA GLU A 100 21.20 6.58 -40.22
C GLU A 100 21.55 7.81 -39.36
N GLU A 101 21.24 9.02 -39.82
CA GLU A 101 21.45 10.24 -39.03
C GLU A 101 20.59 10.25 -37.75
N ARG A 102 19.34 9.81 -37.84
CA ARG A 102 18.45 9.68 -36.67
C ARG A 102 18.99 8.68 -35.67
N ILE A 103 19.45 7.51 -36.12
CA ILE A 103 20.04 6.49 -35.24
C ILE A 103 21.28 7.04 -34.54
N ARG A 104 22.17 7.76 -35.25
CA ARG A 104 23.34 8.39 -34.63
C ARG A 104 22.96 9.40 -33.55
N LYS A 105 21.98 10.27 -33.81
CA LYS A 105 21.51 11.25 -32.82
C LYS A 105 20.88 10.59 -31.60
N GLU A 106 20.10 9.53 -31.80
CA GLU A 106 19.49 8.76 -30.72
C GLU A 106 20.53 8.03 -29.88
N GLU A 107 21.56 7.45 -30.51
CA GLU A 107 22.66 6.79 -29.82
C GLU A 107 23.52 7.80 -29.03
N GLU A 108 23.83 8.97 -29.59
CA GLU A 108 24.53 10.04 -28.90
C GLU A 108 23.76 10.55 -27.67
N ALA A 109 22.44 10.75 -27.80
CA ALA A 109 21.57 11.11 -26.70
C ALA A 109 21.57 10.04 -25.59
N ARG A 110 21.46 8.76 -25.96
CA ARG A 110 21.53 7.64 -25.01
C ARG A 110 22.85 7.59 -24.25
N VAL A 111 23.98 7.80 -24.93
CA VAL A 111 25.31 7.81 -24.29
C VAL A 111 25.42 8.97 -23.30
N LYS A 112 24.90 10.14 -23.67
CA LYS A 112 24.87 11.31 -22.78
C LYS A 112 24.02 11.07 -21.53
N ASP A 113 22.83 10.52 -21.70
CA ASP A 113 21.93 10.18 -20.59
C ASP A 113 22.53 9.09 -19.69
N GLU A 114 23.19 8.09 -20.26
CA GLU A 114 23.88 7.05 -19.48
C GLU A 114 25.04 7.62 -18.67
N ALA A 115 25.84 8.52 -19.27
CA ALA A 115 26.93 9.19 -18.59
C ALA A 115 26.42 10.08 -17.43
N GLU A 116 25.32 10.80 -17.63
CA GLU A 116 24.71 11.60 -16.58
C GLU A 116 24.13 10.73 -15.45
N ARG A 117 23.51 9.59 -15.80
CA ARG A 117 23.02 8.62 -14.81
C ARG A 117 24.16 8.03 -13.97
N LYS A 118 25.30 7.71 -14.57
CA LYS A 118 26.49 7.23 -13.84
C LYS A 118 26.99 8.27 -12.85
N LYS A 119 27.12 9.54 -13.26
CA LYS A 119 27.50 10.63 -12.35
C LYS A 119 26.53 10.79 -11.17
N ARG A 120 25.22 10.78 -11.43
CA ARG A 120 24.21 10.86 -10.36
C ARG A 120 24.29 9.68 -9.39
N ASN A 121 24.55 8.47 -9.90
CA ASN A 121 24.70 7.29 -9.05
C ASN A 121 25.97 7.36 -8.18
N GLU A 122 27.10 7.79 -8.74
CA GLU A 122 28.34 8.00 -7.97
C GLU A 122 28.15 9.06 -6.87
N GLU A 123 27.45 10.16 -7.17
CA GLU A 123 27.13 11.21 -6.17
C GLU A 123 26.21 10.67 -5.06
N LEU A 124 25.20 9.87 -5.41
CA LEU A 124 24.31 9.23 -4.44
C LEU A 124 25.05 8.24 -3.54
N GLU A 125 25.96 7.43 -4.09
CA GLU A 125 26.79 6.52 -3.30
C GLU A 125 27.69 7.26 -2.32
N GLU A 126 28.29 8.38 -2.73
CA GLU A 126 29.11 9.20 -1.84
C GLU A 126 28.28 9.83 -0.71
N ARG A 127 27.07 10.31 -1.02
CA ARG A 127 26.14 10.84 0.00
C ARG A 127 25.69 9.77 0.98
N LEU A 128 25.41 8.56 0.51
CA LEU A 128 25.05 7.43 1.38
C LEU A 128 26.19 7.04 2.31
N LYS A 129 27.43 6.98 1.81
CA LYS A 129 28.62 6.73 2.65
C LYS A 129 28.77 7.77 3.75
N LYS A 130 28.67 9.07 3.42
CA LYS A 130 28.72 10.16 4.41
C LYS A 130 27.62 10.04 5.46
N GLN A 131 26.39 9.73 5.04
CA GLN A 131 25.26 9.56 5.95
C GLN A 131 25.44 8.33 6.86
N GLU A 132 26.01 7.25 6.35
CA GLU A 132 26.31 6.05 7.15
C GLU A 132 27.42 6.30 8.17
N GLU A 133 28.48 7.02 7.80
CA GLU A 133 29.54 7.45 8.72
C GLU A 133 28.98 8.34 9.83
N GLU A 134 28.13 9.30 9.49
CA GLU A 134 27.46 10.17 10.46
C GLU A 134 26.55 9.39 11.40
N ARG A 135 25.78 8.42 10.88
CA ARG A 135 24.97 7.51 11.70
C ARG A 135 25.82 6.70 12.66
N LYS A 136 26.95 6.15 12.21
CA LYS A 136 27.88 5.39 13.07
C LYS A 136 28.46 6.27 14.17
N LYS A 137 28.83 7.52 13.85
CA LYS A 137 29.31 8.49 14.83
C LYS A 137 28.25 8.83 15.87
N ASN A 138 27.03 9.11 15.43
CA ASN A 138 25.90 9.41 16.32
C ASN A 138 25.52 8.20 17.19
N GLU A 139 25.57 6.99 16.66
CA GLU A 139 25.31 5.77 17.43
C GLU A 139 26.38 5.52 18.49
N ALA A 140 27.67 5.70 18.14
CA ALA A 140 28.77 5.59 19.09
C ALA A 140 28.67 6.63 20.21
N GLU A 141 28.31 7.88 19.88
CA GLU A 141 28.11 8.94 20.87
C GLU A 141 26.90 8.65 21.78
N ARG A 142 25.83 8.04 21.24
CA ARG A 142 24.66 7.63 22.03
C ARG A 142 25.00 6.48 22.97
N LYS A 143 25.81 5.50 22.54
CA LYS A 143 26.30 4.40 23.40
C LYS A 143 27.12 4.94 24.56
N LYS A 144 28.07 5.85 24.29
CA LYS A 144 28.86 6.51 25.34
C LYS A 144 27.98 7.26 26.33
N ARG A 145 27.01 8.05 25.86
CA ARG A 145 26.07 8.77 26.74
C ARG A 145 25.23 7.81 27.60
N ASN A 146 24.79 6.69 27.04
CA ASN A 146 24.04 5.69 27.80
C ASN A 146 24.91 5.01 28.86
N GLU A 147 26.15 4.63 28.53
CA GLU A 147 27.09 4.05 29.50
C GLU A 147 27.40 5.04 30.64
N GLU A 148 27.64 6.31 30.32
CA GLU A 148 27.83 7.37 31.33
C GLU A 148 26.57 7.59 32.19
N PHE A 149 25.38 7.51 31.61
CA PHE A 149 24.12 7.63 32.33
C PHE A 149 23.89 6.44 33.27
N GLU A 150 24.14 5.21 32.81
CA GLU A 150 24.03 4.02 33.66
C GLU A 150 25.01 4.05 34.83
N GLU A 151 26.24 4.52 34.61
CA GLU A 151 27.22 4.64 35.68
C GLU A 151 26.80 5.69 36.72
N ARG A 152 26.26 6.83 36.28
CA ARG A 152 25.70 7.85 37.18
C ARG A 152 24.51 7.31 37.97
N PHE A 153 23.60 6.60 37.29
CA PHE A 153 22.42 6.00 37.91
C PHE A 153 22.82 4.97 38.98
N ARG A 154 23.80 4.09 38.71
CA ARG A 154 24.32 3.16 39.71
C ARG A 154 24.93 3.86 40.92
N LYS A 155 25.72 4.92 40.71
CA LYS A 155 26.32 5.70 41.81
C LYS A 155 25.26 6.39 42.66
N GLU A 156 24.22 6.94 42.02
CA GLU A 156 23.11 7.59 42.70
C GLU A 156 22.25 6.58 43.49
N GLU A 157 21.97 5.42 42.92
CA GLU A 157 21.23 4.34 43.57
C GLU A 157 22.01 3.79 44.78
N GLU A 158 23.31 3.51 44.63
CA GLU A 158 24.17 3.11 45.74
C GLU A 158 24.22 4.16 46.85
N ALA A 159 24.29 5.45 46.51
CA ALA A 159 24.27 6.53 47.49
C ALA A 159 22.93 6.59 48.23
N ARG A 160 21.81 6.38 47.52
CA ARG A 160 20.47 6.35 48.10
C ARG A 160 20.29 5.18 49.04
N VAL A 161 20.76 3.98 48.67
CA VAL A 161 20.72 2.78 49.53
C VAL A 161 21.55 3.02 50.80
N LYS A 162 22.79 3.50 50.67
CA LYS A 162 23.66 3.81 51.82
C LYS A 162 23.04 4.88 52.74
N SER A 163 22.34 5.86 52.18
CA SER A 163 21.63 6.88 52.97
C SER A 163 20.41 6.30 53.68
N SER A 164 19.67 5.40 53.03
CA SER A 164 18.50 4.72 53.60
C SER A 164 18.90 3.79 54.75
N GLU A 165 19.96 3.00 54.56
CA GLU A 165 20.48 2.10 55.61
C GLU A 165 20.94 2.88 56.85
N LYS A 166 21.64 4.01 56.66
CA LYS A 166 22.04 4.88 57.78
C LYS A 166 20.83 5.45 58.53
N PHE A 167 19.80 5.88 57.80
CA PHE A 167 18.58 6.40 58.41
C PHE A 167 17.81 5.32 59.19
N GLU A 168 17.73 4.10 58.67
CA GLU A 168 17.14 2.96 59.39
C GLU A 168 17.93 2.59 60.64
N GLU A 169 19.26 2.63 60.59
CA GLU A 169 20.11 2.37 61.75
C GLU A 169 19.92 3.43 62.85
N GLU A 170 19.81 4.71 62.48
CA GLU A 170 19.51 5.81 63.41
C GLU A 170 18.11 5.66 64.03
N LEU A 171 17.09 5.31 63.23
CA LEU A 171 15.76 5.02 63.73
C LEU A 171 15.75 3.85 64.72
N ARG A 172 16.53 2.80 64.45
CA ARG A 172 16.65 1.65 65.36
C ARG A 172 17.26 2.07 66.70
N LYS A 173 18.37 2.83 66.69
CA LYS A 173 19.01 3.34 67.92
C LYS A 173 18.07 4.23 68.72
N SER A 174 17.40 5.17 68.05
CA SER A 174 16.42 6.06 68.70
C SER A 174 15.25 5.27 69.33
N ARG A 175 14.78 4.22 68.65
CA ARG A 175 13.70 3.36 69.16
C ARG A 175 14.15 2.52 70.37
N GLU A 176 15.39 2.02 70.38
CA GLU A 176 15.97 1.32 71.52
C GLU A 176 16.12 2.24 72.74
N GLU A 177 16.64 3.46 72.53
CA GLU A 177 16.75 4.47 73.59
C GLU A 177 15.39 4.88 74.15
N PHE A 178 14.38 5.07 73.28
CA PHE A 178 13.01 5.38 73.70
C PHE A 178 12.42 4.24 74.55
N ASN A 179 12.58 2.98 74.12
CA ASN A 179 12.09 1.82 74.85
C ASN A 179 12.76 1.67 76.23
N GLU A 180 14.05 1.97 76.34
CA GLU A 180 14.76 1.93 77.63
C GLU A 180 14.29 3.03 78.58
N ARG A 181 14.08 4.25 78.08
CA ARG A 181 13.49 5.35 78.86
C ARG A 181 12.08 4.99 79.32
N PHE A 182 11.26 4.46 78.42
CA PHE A 182 9.90 4.04 78.74
C PHE A 182 9.86 2.97 79.84
N ARG A 183 10.75 1.96 79.77
CA ARG A 183 10.86 0.94 80.84
C ARG A 183 11.24 1.55 82.19
N LYS A 184 12.22 2.45 82.23
CA LYS A 184 12.65 3.12 83.47
C LYS A 184 11.55 3.98 84.07
N GLU A 185 10.79 4.67 83.22
CA GLU A 185 9.65 5.49 83.63
C GLU A 185 8.50 4.63 84.15
N GLU A 186 8.18 3.52 83.48
CA GLU A 186 7.16 2.57 83.91
C GLU A 186 7.52 1.91 85.25
N GLU A 187 8.76 1.44 85.42
CA GLU A 187 9.25 0.89 86.69
C GLU A 187 9.19 1.92 87.82
N ALA A 188 9.53 3.18 87.55
CA ALA A 188 9.43 4.26 88.54
C ALA A 188 7.96 4.53 88.92
N ARG A 189 7.05 4.49 87.94
CA ARG A 189 5.61 4.67 88.18
C ARG A 189 5.02 3.55 89.02
N VAL A 190 5.40 2.30 88.75
CA VAL A 190 4.97 1.13 89.53
C VAL A 190 5.47 1.24 90.97
N LYS A 191 6.76 1.54 91.18
CA LYS A 191 7.33 1.72 92.53
C LYS A 191 6.67 2.87 93.30
N SER A 192 6.30 3.95 92.62
CA SER A 192 5.57 5.06 93.24
C SER A 192 4.13 4.67 93.60
N SER A 193 3.47 3.87 92.77
CA SER A 193 2.11 3.35 93.02
C SER A 193 2.08 2.40 94.21
N GLU A 194 3.03 1.47 94.30
CA GLU A 194 3.15 0.53 95.42
C GLU A 194 3.37 1.25 96.75
N LYS A 195 4.22 2.29 96.78
CA LYS A 195 4.43 3.11 97.98
C LYS A 195 3.16 3.83 98.42
N PHE A 196 2.40 4.37 97.46
CA PHE A 196 1.14 5.06 97.75
C PHE A 196 0.07 4.09 98.30
N GLU A 197 -0.02 2.87 97.77
CA GLU A 197 -0.92 1.83 98.30
C GLU A 197 -0.53 1.39 99.72
N GLU A 198 0.76 1.28 100.02
CA GLU A 198 1.23 0.94 101.37
C GLU A 198 0.89 2.03 102.40
N GLU A 199 1.03 3.31 102.02
CA GLU A 199 0.61 4.46 102.85
C GLU A 199 -0.91 4.46 103.09
N LEU A 200 -1.71 4.21 102.05
CA LEU A 200 -3.17 4.07 102.18
C LEU A 200 -3.55 2.92 103.12
N ARG A 201 -2.83 1.80 103.07
CA ARG A 201 -3.08 0.66 103.96
C ARG A 201 -2.83 1.02 105.43
N LYS A 202 -1.71 1.67 105.73
CA LYS A 202 -1.36 2.12 107.10
C LYS A 202 -2.38 3.12 107.63
N SER A 203 -2.76 4.10 106.81
CA SER A 203 -3.78 5.09 107.19
C SER A 203 -5.15 4.43 107.47
N ARG A 204 -5.52 3.41 106.69
CA ARG A 204 -6.77 2.66 106.90
C ARG A 204 -6.74 1.80 108.17
N GLU A 205 -5.60 1.21 108.49
CA GLU A 205 -5.40 0.46 109.75
C GLU A 205 -5.52 1.40 110.97
N GLU A 206 -4.88 2.56 110.93
CA GLU A 206 -4.99 3.58 111.99
C GLU A 206 -6.42 4.11 112.17
N PHE A 207 -7.13 4.34 111.07
CA PHE A 207 -8.54 4.78 111.10
C PHE A 207 -9.45 3.72 111.74
N ASN A 208 -9.26 2.45 111.39
CA ASN A 208 -10.03 1.35 111.98
C ASN A 208 -9.76 1.18 113.48
N GLU A 209 -8.52 1.42 113.92
CA GLU A 209 -8.17 1.38 115.35
C GLU A 209 -8.86 2.50 116.14
N ARG A 210 -8.93 3.71 115.56
CA ARG A 210 -9.66 4.84 116.16
C ARG A 210 -11.15 4.53 116.28
N LEU A 211 -11.75 3.97 115.24
CA LEU A 211 -13.15 3.54 115.24
C LEU A 211 -13.46 2.54 116.37
N LYS A 212 -12.60 1.53 116.57
CA LYS A 212 -12.78 0.56 117.67
C LYS A 212 -12.71 1.23 119.05
N LYS A 213 -11.77 2.15 119.26
CA LYS A 213 -11.62 2.87 120.54
C LYS A 213 -12.81 3.79 120.81
N GLU A 214 -13.34 4.44 119.78
CA GLU A 214 -14.53 5.30 119.87
C GLU A 214 -15.80 4.49 120.18
N GLU A 215 -15.96 3.32 119.54
CA GLU A 215 -17.10 2.43 119.78
C GLU A 215 -17.08 1.84 121.20
N GLU A 216 -15.92 1.38 121.69
CA GLU A 216 -15.75 0.95 123.09
C GLU A 216 -16.04 2.05 124.11
N ALA A 217 -15.60 3.29 123.83
CA ALA A 217 -15.88 4.43 124.70
C ALA A 217 -17.38 4.75 124.75
N ARG A 218 -18.07 4.63 123.62
CA ARG A 218 -19.51 4.86 123.51
C ARG A 218 -20.32 3.79 124.26
N VAL A 219 -19.93 2.52 124.18
CA VAL A 219 -20.56 1.42 124.95
C VAL A 219 -20.38 1.64 126.46
N LYS A 220 -19.16 1.94 126.91
CA LYS A 220 -18.88 2.22 128.34
C LYS A 220 -19.63 3.44 128.87
N SER A 221 -19.86 4.45 128.02
CA SER A 221 -20.68 5.62 128.38
C SER A 221 -22.17 5.29 128.48
N SER A 222 -22.67 4.37 127.65
CA SER A 222 -24.07 3.91 127.67
C SER A 222 -24.39 3.10 128.92
N GLU A 223 -23.51 2.18 129.31
CA GLU A 223 -23.69 1.33 130.49
C GLU A 223 -23.68 2.14 131.81
N LYS A 224 -22.81 3.16 131.91
CA LYS A 224 -22.77 4.06 133.08
C LYS A 224 -24.05 4.88 133.25
N PHE A 225 -24.67 5.30 132.15
CA PHE A 225 -25.91 6.09 132.18
C PHE A 225 -27.12 5.26 132.63
N GLU A 226 -27.20 3.98 132.25
CA GLU A 226 -28.26 3.07 132.71
C GLU A 226 -28.15 2.71 134.21
N GLU A 227 -26.93 2.61 134.75
CA GLU A 227 -26.72 2.33 136.17
C GLU A 227 -27.10 3.52 137.08
N GLU A 228 -26.83 4.77 136.64
CA GLU A 228 -27.25 5.99 137.34
C GLU A 228 -28.78 6.15 137.36
N LEU A 229 -29.47 5.84 136.25
CA LEU A 229 -30.93 5.85 136.18
C LEU A 229 -31.58 4.84 137.16
N ARG A 230 -30.93 3.71 137.44
CA ARG A 230 -31.43 2.70 138.37
C ARG A 230 -31.34 3.17 139.83
N LYS A 231 -30.22 3.78 140.22
CA LYS A 231 -29.99 4.30 141.60
C LYS A 231 -30.90 5.50 141.91
N SER A 232 -31.08 6.40 140.94
CA SER A 232 -31.99 7.56 141.10
C SER A 232 -33.47 7.16 141.28
N ARG A 233 -33.89 6.01 140.71
CA ARG A 233 -35.27 5.52 140.82
C ARG A 233 -35.56 4.79 142.13
N GLU A 234 -34.54 4.22 142.75
CA GLU A 234 -34.62 3.60 144.09
C GLU A 234 -34.62 4.68 145.20
N GLU A 235 -33.82 5.76 145.06
CA GLU A 235 -33.82 6.90 145.99
C GLU A 235 -35.12 7.74 145.94
N PHE A 236 -35.78 7.83 144.78
CA PHE A 236 -37.05 8.55 144.62
C PHE A 236 -38.23 7.85 145.33
N ASN A 237 -38.23 6.51 145.40
CA ASN A 237 -39.29 5.73 146.05
C ASN A 237 -39.17 5.66 147.58
N GLU A 238 -37.98 5.90 148.16
CA GLU A 238 -37.79 6.08 149.60
C GLU A 238 -38.15 7.50 150.08
N ARG A 239 -37.96 8.52 149.25
CA ARG A 239 -38.32 9.92 149.57
C ARG A 239 -39.84 10.16 149.64
N LEU A 240 -40.63 9.44 148.84
CA LEU A 240 -42.10 9.53 148.86
C LEU A 240 -42.77 8.97 150.14
N LYS A 241 -42.05 8.22 151.00
CA LYS A 241 -42.55 7.72 152.30
C LYS A 241 -42.16 8.57 153.52
N LYS A 242 -41.35 9.62 153.34
CA LYS A 242 -40.87 10.48 154.44
C LYS A 242 -41.28 11.96 154.33
N GLU A 243 -42.11 12.33 153.37
CA GLU A 243 -42.49 13.73 153.14
C GLU A 243 -44.03 13.93 153.15
N GLU A 244 -44.71 13.31 154.12
CA GLU A 244 -46.09 13.65 154.51
C GLU A 244 -46.18 14.19 155.97
N GLU A 245 -45.06 14.36 156.69
CA GLU A 245 -45.04 14.89 158.07
C GLU A 245 -43.88 15.87 158.34
N ALA A 246 -43.64 16.82 157.44
CA ALA A 246 -42.98 18.08 157.77
C ALA A 246 -43.67 19.23 157.02
N ARG A 247 -44.94 19.38 157.35
CA ARG A 247 -45.74 20.56 157.03
C ARG A 247 -45.29 21.73 157.91
N VAL A 248 -45.14 22.88 157.24
CA VAL A 248 -45.74 24.16 157.62
C VAL A 248 -44.91 25.14 158.46
N LYS A 249 -45.10 26.40 158.07
CA LYS A 249 -44.90 27.67 158.81
C LYS A 249 -43.49 28.23 158.82
N ASP A 250 -43.29 29.50 158.54
CA ASP A 250 -44.10 30.59 157.99
C ASP A 250 -43.04 31.70 157.81
N GLU A 251 -42.98 32.32 156.64
CA GLU A 251 -43.74 33.55 156.40
C GLU A 251 -43.05 34.77 157.01
N ALA A 252 -42.59 35.62 156.09
CA ALA A 252 -42.79 37.07 156.07
C ALA A 252 -41.53 37.70 155.48
N GLU A 253 -41.53 37.87 154.16
CA GLU A 253 -41.80 39.19 153.59
C GLU A 253 -40.76 40.25 153.98
N ARG A 254 -39.92 40.64 153.02
CA ARG A 254 -39.92 41.99 152.42
C ARG A 254 -38.66 42.16 151.58
N LYS A 255 -38.80 42.20 150.26
CA LYS A 255 -39.11 43.38 149.43
C LYS A 255 -37.95 44.37 149.31
N LYS A 256 -37.63 44.63 148.04
CA LYS A 256 -37.07 45.87 147.49
C LYS A 256 -35.67 46.26 147.95
N ARG A 257 -34.73 46.06 147.03
CA ARG A 257 -34.03 47.19 146.40
C ARG A 257 -33.69 46.77 144.96
N ASN A 258 -34.31 47.31 143.92
CA ASN A 258 -34.26 48.72 143.45
C ASN A 258 -32.80 49.16 143.35
N GLU A 259 -32.32 49.24 142.12
CA GLU A 259 -32.35 50.47 141.30
C GLU A 259 -31.03 51.19 141.54
N GLU A 260 -30.22 51.19 140.49
CA GLU A 260 -30.04 52.41 139.69
C GLU A 260 -29.29 53.45 140.52
N PHE A 261 -28.02 53.59 140.18
CA PHE A 261 -27.67 54.73 139.32
C PHE A 261 -27.57 55.95 140.21
N GLU A 262 -26.46 56.05 140.91
CA GLU A 262 -25.78 57.32 141.14
C GLU A 262 -24.39 56.89 141.58
N GLU A 263 -23.49 57.07 140.65
CA GLU A 263 -22.55 58.17 140.74
C GLU A 263 -21.24 57.60 141.24
N ARG A 264 -20.33 57.37 140.31
CA ARG A 264 -19.55 58.44 139.69
C ARG A 264 -18.68 59.12 140.76
N LEU A 265 -17.53 59.52 140.25
CA LEU A 265 -16.72 60.59 140.80
C LEU A 265 -15.96 60.20 142.06
N ARG A 266 -14.82 59.55 141.85
CA ARG A 266 -13.56 60.30 141.66
C ARG A 266 -12.38 59.33 141.64
N LYS A 267 -11.88 59.05 140.44
CA LYS A 267 -10.71 59.74 139.89
C LYS A 267 -10.76 59.61 138.36
N GLU A 268 -11.16 60.67 137.67
CA GLU A 268 -10.30 61.81 137.28
C GLU A 268 -9.88 61.51 135.82
N GLU A 269 -10.58 62.12 134.86
CA GLU A 269 -10.11 63.37 134.22
C GLU A 269 -8.82 63.06 133.43
N GLU A 270 -8.78 63.13 132.11
CA GLU A 270 -9.55 63.91 131.15
C GLU A 270 -9.62 63.08 129.85
N ALA A 271 -10.81 62.69 129.38
CA ALA A 271 -11.72 63.52 128.60
C ALA A 271 -11.25 63.80 127.15
N ARG A 272 -11.97 63.15 126.23
CA ARG A 272 -12.59 63.66 124.99
C ARG A 272 -11.64 64.02 123.82
N VAL A 273 -11.70 63.33 122.69
CA VAL A 273 -12.79 63.14 121.70
C VAL A 273 -12.96 64.35 120.77
N LYS A 274 -12.52 64.06 119.54
CA LYS A 274 -13.03 64.42 118.20
C LYS A 274 -12.74 65.79 117.62
N ASP A 275 -12.21 65.62 116.41
CA ASP A 275 -12.14 66.47 115.25
C ASP A 275 -11.14 67.63 115.26
N GLU A 276 -10.36 67.57 114.20
CA GLU A 276 -9.75 68.68 113.49
C GLU A 276 -8.41 69.18 114.04
N ALA A 277 -7.43 69.27 113.12
CA ALA A 277 -6.02 69.58 113.31
C ALA A 277 -5.22 68.47 114.01
N GLU A 278 -4.05 68.00 113.58
CA GLU A 278 -3.12 68.35 112.51
C GLU A 278 -2.16 67.15 112.50
N ARG A 279 -1.96 66.45 111.39
CA ARG A 279 -0.98 66.88 110.39
C ARG A 279 0.41 67.13 111.00
N LYS A 280 1.06 66.12 111.61
CA LYS A 280 2.54 66.01 111.68
C LYS A 280 3.00 64.65 112.27
N LYS A 281 3.05 63.64 111.40
CA LYS A 281 4.00 62.50 111.38
C LYS A 281 3.58 61.50 110.28
N ARG A 282 3.19 62.05 109.13
CA ARG A 282 2.80 61.32 107.92
C ARG A 282 3.68 61.75 106.73
N ASN A 283 4.89 62.23 107.00
CA ASN A 283 5.71 62.96 106.02
C ASN A 283 7.17 62.48 105.89
N GLU A 284 7.58 61.37 106.51
CA GLU A 284 8.93 60.81 106.28
C GLU A 284 8.88 59.44 105.57
N GLU A 285 7.84 58.62 105.78
CA GLU A 285 7.69 57.34 105.07
C GLU A 285 6.97 57.42 103.70
N PHE A 286 6.31 58.54 103.39
CA PHE A 286 5.63 58.73 102.10
C PHE A 286 6.58 59.28 101.01
N GLU A 287 7.62 60.03 101.40
CA GLU A 287 8.61 60.57 100.45
C GLU A 287 9.60 59.51 99.94
N GLU A 288 9.91 58.47 100.72
CA GLU A 288 10.79 57.38 100.27
C GLU A 288 10.08 56.43 99.28
N ARG A 289 8.75 56.28 99.41
CA ARG A 289 7.92 55.50 98.46
C ARG A 289 7.67 56.26 97.16
N LEU A 290 7.44 57.57 97.20
CA LEU A 290 7.31 58.40 95.99
C LEU A 290 8.58 58.43 95.14
N ARG A 291 9.78 58.51 95.75
CA ARG A 291 11.04 58.47 94.98
C ARG A 291 11.27 57.13 94.27
N LYS A 292 10.98 55.99 94.91
CA LYS A 292 11.14 54.66 94.31
C LYS A 292 10.08 54.36 93.24
N GLU A 293 8.87 54.90 93.38
CA GLU A 293 7.79 54.76 92.39
C GLU A 293 7.97 55.69 91.17
N GLU A 294 8.53 56.88 91.38
CA GLU A 294 8.85 57.84 90.31
C GLU A 294 10.11 57.40 89.51
N GLU A 295 11.15 56.87 90.17
CA GLU A 295 12.31 56.27 89.48
C GLU A 295 11.91 55.03 88.64
N ALA A 296 10.99 54.20 89.15
CA ALA A 296 10.48 53.05 88.41
C ALA A 296 9.62 53.46 87.20
N ARG A 297 8.75 54.47 87.35
CA ARG A 297 7.95 55.02 86.23
C ARG A 297 8.81 55.69 85.16
N VAL A 298 9.84 56.44 85.54
CA VAL A 298 10.74 57.11 84.57
C VAL A 298 11.57 56.08 83.79
N LYS A 299 11.98 54.98 84.42
CA LYS A 299 12.74 53.91 83.75
C LYS A 299 11.87 53.08 82.80
N ASP A 300 10.65 52.73 83.21
CA ASP A 300 9.67 52.03 82.36
C ASP A 300 9.16 52.92 81.21
N GLU A 301 8.96 54.22 81.43
CA GLU A 301 8.53 55.17 80.39
C GLU A 301 9.66 55.45 79.37
N ALA A 302 10.92 55.51 79.83
CA ALA A 302 12.09 55.62 78.94
C ALA A 302 12.34 54.34 78.12
N GLU A 303 12.17 53.15 78.71
CA GLU A 303 12.24 51.88 77.97
C GLU A 303 11.09 51.69 76.99
N ARG A 304 9.89 52.18 77.33
CA ARG A 304 8.72 52.12 76.46
C ARG A 304 8.82 53.11 75.29
N LYS A 305 9.42 54.29 75.48
CA LYS A 305 9.74 55.22 74.39
C LYS A 305 10.78 54.65 73.43
N LYS A 306 11.87 54.05 73.93
CA LYS A 306 12.87 53.40 73.07
C LYS A 306 12.29 52.24 72.27
N ARG A 307 11.47 51.38 72.89
CA ARG A 307 10.79 50.28 72.18
C ARG A 307 9.78 50.77 71.14
N ASN A 308 9.07 51.87 71.42
CA ASN A 308 8.18 52.49 70.44
C ASN A 308 8.94 53.11 69.27
N GLU A 309 10.05 53.83 69.53
CA GLU A 309 10.90 54.40 68.47
C GLU A 309 11.53 53.31 67.59
N GLU A 310 12.05 52.23 68.18
CA GLU A 310 12.57 51.08 67.44
C GLU A 310 11.48 50.34 66.63
N PHE A 311 10.27 50.24 67.17
CA PHE A 311 9.14 49.63 66.45
C PHE A 311 8.67 50.52 65.29
N GLU A 312 8.58 51.83 65.47
CA GLU A 312 8.24 52.80 64.42
C GLU A 312 9.32 52.81 63.32
N GLU A 313 10.60 52.72 63.67
CA GLU A 313 11.69 52.65 62.70
C GLU A 313 11.65 51.34 61.88
N ARG A 314 11.30 50.21 62.51
CA ARG A 314 11.09 48.93 61.82
C ARG A 314 9.91 48.96 60.86
N ILE A 315 8.76 49.50 61.29
CA ILE A 315 7.59 49.67 60.43
C ILE A 315 7.92 50.57 59.24
N ARG A 316 8.65 51.68 59.46
CA ARG A 316 9.04 52.58 58.38
C ARG A 316 9.98 51.91 57.37
N LYS A 317 10.96 51.12 57.83
CA LYS A 317 11.86 50.36 56.94
C LYS A 317 11.12 49.25 56.18
N GLU A 318 10.17 48.58 56.83
CA GLU A 318 9.35 47.52 56.21
C GLU A 318 8.37 48.10 55.18
N GLU A 319 7.78 49.26 55.46
CA GLU A 319 6.90 49.98 54.54
C GLU A 319 7.68 50.56 53.35
N GLU A 320 8.87 51.12 53.58
CA GLU A 320 9.76 51.60 52.51
C GLU A 320 10.25 50.45 51.61
N ALA A 321 10.57 49.28 52.19
CA ALA A 321 10.90 48.08 51.42
C ALA A 321 9.71 47.58 50.59
N ARG A 322 8.50 47.55 51.17
CA ARG A 322 7.27 47.17 50.43
C ARG A 322 6.95 48.11 49.28
N VAL A 323 7.10 49.42 49.48
CA VAL A 323 6.86 50.42 48.42
C VAL A 323 7.88 50.27 47.30
N LYS A 324 9.15 49.98 47.63
CA LYS A 324 10.20 49.74 46.64
C LYS A 324 9.95 48.45 45.84
N ASP A 325 9.56 47.36 46.51
CA ASP A 325 9.21 46.09 45.85
C ASP A 325 7.95 46.22 44.98
N GLU A 326 6.93 46.96 45.43
CA GLU A 326 5.73 47.22 44.66
C GLU A 326 6.03 48.09 43.42
N ALA A 327 6.89 49.09 43.56
CA ALA A 327 7.33 49.93 42.44
C ALA A 327 8.16 49.14 41.41
N GLU A 328 9.06 48.25 41.84
CA GLU A 328 9.79 47.34 40.94
C GLU A 328 8.87 46.32 40.27
N ARG A 329 7.85 45.83 40.98
CA ARG A 329 6.86 44.91 40.42
C ARG A 329 5.99 45.58 39.36
N LYS A 330 5.59 46.84 39.56
CA LYS A 330 4.88 47.64 38.54
C LYS A 330 5.72 47.85 37.28
N LYS A 331 7.00 48.23 37.43
CA LYS A 331 7.92 48.37 36.28
C LYS A 331 8.11 47.07 35.51
N ARG A 332 8.31 45.94 36.21
CA ARG A 332 8.42 44.61 35.56
C ARG A 332 7.13 44.21 34.83
N ASN A 333 5.96 44.53 35.38
CA ASN A 333 4.69 44.28 34.73
C ASN A 333 4.52 45.14 33.47
N GLU A 334 4.86 46.43 33.51
CA GLU A 334 4.80 47.32 32.34
C GLU A 334 5.75 46.85 31.22
N GLU A 335 6.99 46.47 31.56
CA GLU A 335 7.95 45.90 30.59
C GLU A 335 7.45 44.57 29.99
N PHE A 336 6.79 43.73 30.79
CA PHE A 336 6.21 42.47 30.32
C PHE A 336 5.03 42.70 29.36
N GLU A 337 4.14 43.65 29.67
CA GLU A 337 3.04 44.03 28.78
C GLU A 337 3.54 44.65 27.47
N GLU A 338 4.61 45.46 27.50
CA GLU A 338 5.22 46.01 26.30
C GLU A 338 5.83 44.91 25.40
N ARG A 339 6.48 43.90 26.01
CA ARG A 339 7.01 42.74 25.28
C ARG A 339 5.90 41.92 24.64
N LEU A 340 4.81 41.67 25.36
CA LEU A 340 3.64 40.97 24.83
C LEU A 340 3.02 41.72 23.64
N ARG A 341 2.88 43.04 23.72
CA ARG A 341 2.39 43.85 22.59
C ARG A 341 3.28 43.74 21.36
N LYS A 342 4.61 43.83 21.54
CA LYS A 342 5.56 43.70 20.42
C LYS A 342 5.54 42.29 19.81
N GLU A 343 5.41 41.27 20.64
CA GLU A 343 5.31 39.88 20.19
C GLU A 343 3.99 39.61 19.44
N GLU A 344 2.87 40.14 19.93
CA GLU A 344 1.58 40.03 19.27
C GLU A 344 1.55 40.80 17.94
N GLU A 345 2.12 42.01 17.89
CA GLU A 345 2.21 42.79 16.65
C GLU A 345 3.11 42.09 15.60
N ALA A 346 4.22 41.47 16.02
CA ALA A 346 5.07 40.67 15.15
C ALA A 346 4.31 39.44 14.61
N ARG A 347 3.56 38.75 15.48
CA ARG A 347 2.77 37.57 15.10
C ARG A 347 1.68 37.93 14.08
N VAL A 348 1.00 39.07 14.25
CA VAL A 348 -0.02 39.55 13.31
C VAL A 348 0.59 39.88 11.94
N LYS A 349 1.76 40.53 11.91
CA LYS A 349 2.48 40.81 10.64
C LYS A 349 2.90 39.52 9.93
N ASP A 350 3.46 38.56 10.66
CA ASP A 350 3.83 37.26 10.10
C ASP A 350 2.61 36.48 9.59
N GLU A 351 1.48 36.57 10.28
CA GLU A 351 0.23 35.91 9.87
C GLU A 351 -0.38 36.55 8.61
N GLU A 352 -0.36 37.88 8.50
CA GLU A 352 -0.75 38.59 7.27
C GLU A 352 0.15 38.25 6.08
N GLU A 353 1.47 38.22 6.27
CA GLU A 353 2.40 37.83 5.21
C GLU A 353 2.21 36.37 4.78
N ARG A 354 1.95 35.47 5.75
CA ARG A 354 1.65 34.07 5.46
C ARG A 354 0.36 33.95 4.65
N LYS A 355 -0.66 34.75 4.97
CA LYS A 355 -1.93 34.76 4.26
C LYS A 355 -1.76 35.23 2.81
N LYS A 356 -1.00 36.32 2.58
CA LYS A 356 -0.66 36.80 1.22
C LYS A 356 0.10 35.75 0.41
N ARG A 357 1.14 35.13 0.99
CA ARG A 357 1.89 34.04 0.34
C ARG A 357 0.99 32.86 -0.02
N ASN A 358 0.04 32.53 0.83
CA ASN A 358 -0.88 31.42 0.59
C ASN A 358 -1.90 31.74 -0.51
N GLU A 359 -2.36 32.99 -0.61
CA GLU A 359 -3.21 33.46 -1.70
C GLU A 359 -2.46 33.44 -3.04
N GLU A 360 -1.21 33.92 -3.09
CA GLU A 360 -0.36 33.86 -4.28
C GLU A 360 -0.09 32.41 -4.72
N LEU A 361 0.19 31.51 -3.77
CA LEU A 361 0.42 30.10 -4.04
C LEU A 361 -0.84 29.44 -4.62
N ASN A 362 -2.02 29.73 -4.07
CA ASN A 362 -3.29 29.21 -4.58
C ASN A 362 -3.57 29.71 -6.00
N GLU A 363 -3.25 30.97 -6.32
CA GLU A 363 -3.43 31.51 -7.67
C GLU A 363 -2.49 30.83 -8.68
N LEU A 364 -1.24 30.56 -8.29
CA LEU A 364 -0.28 29.78 -9.08
C LEU A 364 -0.78 28.35 -9.34
N PHE A 365 -1.30 27.68 -8.31
CA PHE A 365 -1.90 26.35 -8.46
C PHE A 365 -3.07 26.36 -9.44
N ARG A 366 -3.96 27.36 -9.33
CA ARG A 366 -5.12 27.49 -10.23
C ARG A 366 -4.69 27.68 -11.68
N LYS A 367 -3.69 28.52 -11.94
CA LYS A 367 -3.12 28.72 -13.29
C LYS A 367 -2.47 27.44 -13.82
N GLY A 368 -1.72 26.74 -12.98
CA GLY A 368 -1.10 25.45 -13.34
C GLY A 368 -2.14 24.37 -13.68
N GLU A 369 -3.25 24.29 -12.93
CA GLU A 369 -4.35 23.38 -13.26
C GLU A 369 -5.04 23.74 -14.58
N GLU A 370 -5.34 25.02 -14.81
CA GLU A 370 -5.95 25.49 -16.06
C GLU A 370 -5.06 25.18 -17.28
N GLU A 371 -3.73 25.34 -17.17
CA GLU A 371 -2.78 24.97 -18.23
C GLU A 371 -2.73 23.46 -18.46
N ARG A 372 -2.72 22.66 -17.38
CA ARG A 372 -2.75 21.19 -17.49
C ARG A 372 -4.01 20.68 -18.14
N VAL A 373 -5.17 21.29 -17.85
CA VAL A 373 -6.44 20.94 -18.50
C VAL A 373 -6.36 21.22 -20.00
N LYS A 374 -5.87 22.40 -20.41
CA LYS A 374 -5.70 22.74 -21.83
C LYS A 374 -4.75 21.79 -22.55
N GLN A 375 -3.61 21.46 -21.93
CA GLN A 375 -2.67 20.49 -22.51
C GLN A 375 -3.29 19.10 -22.65
N ASN A 376 -4.06 18.65 -21.65
CA ASN A 376 -4.74 17.36 -21.72
C ASN A 376 -5.83 17.33 -22.79
N GLU A 377 -6.60 18.40 -22.97
CA GLU A 377 -7.57 18.52 -24.04
C GLU A 377 -6.90 18.45 -25.42
N GLU A 378 -5.79 19.17 -25.62
CA GLU A 378 -5.05 19.15 -26.87
C GLU A 378 -4.47 17.76 -27.18
N VAL A 379 -3.93 17.07 -26.17
CA VAL A 379 -3.47 15.68 -26.29
C VAL A 379 -4.63 14.74 -26.62
N SER A 380 -5.80 14.94 -26.01
CA SER A 380 -6.99 14.12 -26.29
C SER A 380 -7.45 14.25 -27.74
N VAL A 381 -7.44 15.47 -28.30
CA VAL A 381 -7.77 15.71 -29.71
C VAL A 381 -6.77 15.02 -30.64
N LYS A 382 -5.46 15.19 -30.40
CA LYS A 382 -4.41 14.52 -31.19
C LYS A 382 -4.53 13.00 -31.12
N PHE A 383 -4.89 12.45 -29.95
CA PHE A 383 -5.08 11.02 -29.78
C PHE A 383 -6.25 10.48 -30.61
N LYS A 384 -7.37 11.22 -30.67
CA LYS A 384 -8.52 10.86 -31.53
C LYS A 384 -8.13 10.85 -33.00
N GLU A 385 -7.42 11.88 -33.49
CA GLU A 385 -6.95 11.94 -34.88
C GLU A 385 -6.02 10.77 -35.24
N VAL A 386 -5.14 10.37 -34.31
CA VAL A 386 -4.27 9.21 -34.51
C VAL A 386 -5.07 7.92 -34.56
N SER A 387 -6.07 7.75 -33.69
CA SER A 387 -6.96 6.58 -33.68
C SER A 387 -7.69 6.45 -35.02
N GLU A 388 -8.30 7.52 -35.52
CA GLU A 388 -9.02 7.52 -36.80
C GLU A 388 -8.10 7.15 -37.98
N LYS A 389 -6.85 7.63 -37.97
CA LYS A 389 -5.85 7.26 -39.00
C LYS A 389 -5.47 5.77 -38.93
N ILE A 390 -5.38 5.20 -37.73
CA ILE A 390 -5.10 3.78 -37.53
C ILE A 390 -6.27 2.94 -38.06
N ASP A 391 -7.51 3.34 -37.76
CA ASP A 391 -8.70 2.63 -38.24
C ASP A 391 -8.80 2.65 -39.77
N ALA A 392 -8.58 3.82 -40.40
CA ALA A 392 -8.56 3.94 -41.85
C ALA A 392 -7.44 3.11 -42.51
N LEU A 393 -6.25 3.06 -41.90
CA LEU A 393 -5.15 2.22 -42.38
C LEU A 393 -5.47 0.72 -42.24
N SER A 394 -6.12 0.33 -41.15
CA SER A 394 -6.53 -1.05 -40.89
C SER A 394 -7.55 -1.53 -41.93
N GLU A 395 -8.52 -0.68 -42.27
CA GLU A 395 -9.55 -0.98 -43.28
C GLU A 395 -8.92 -1.11 -44.67
N ALA A 396 -8.06 -0.16 -45.07
CA ALA A 396 -7.34 -0.21 -46.35
C ALA A 396 -6.41 -1.43 -46.47
N LEU A 397 -5.78 -1.84 -45.36
CA LEU A 397 -4.96 -3.05 -45.32
C LEU A 397 -5.82 -4.30 -45.50
N SER A 398 -6.99 -4.35 -44.87
CA SER A 398 -7.94 -5.46 -44.97
C SER A 398 -8.45 -5.65 -46.40
N GLU A 399 -8.83 -4.56 -47.08
CA GLU A 399 -9.22 -4.62 -48.50
C GLU A 399 -8.10 -5.15 -49.40
N LYS A 400 -6.85 -4.68 -49.18
CA LYS A 400 -5.69 -5.18 -49.92
C LYS A 400 -5.47 -6.66 -49.69
N ILE A 401 -5.55 -7.13 -48.44
CA ILE A 401 -5.42 -8.55 -48.10
C ILE A 401 -6.49 -9.37 -48.83
N GLU A 402 -7.74 -8.90 -48.86
CA GLU A 402 -8.84 -9.60 -49.52
C GLU A 402 -8.64 -9.65 -51.05
N SER A 403 -8.20 -8.55 -51.66
CA SER A 403 -7.86 -8.51 -53.09
C SER A 403 -6.71 -9.48 -53.44
N LEU A 404 -5.71 -9.58 -52.57
CA LEU A 404 -4.58 -10.49 -52.72
C LEU A 404 -5.04 -11.95 -52.62
N TRP A 405 -5.95 -12.28 -51.70
CA TRP A 405 -6.54 -13.61 -51.59
C TRP A 405 -7.32 -14.01 -52.84
N VAL A 406 -8.07 -13.09 -53.43
CA VAL A 406 -8.77 -13.34 -54.70
C VAL A 406 -7.79 -13.63 -55.82
N GLN A 407 -6.67 -12.91 -55.89
CA GLN A 407 -5.61 -13.17 -56.87
C GLN A 407 -4.93 -14.53 -56.62
N ILE A 408 -4.60 -14.86 -55.38
CA ILE A 408 -4.03 -16.16 -55.01
C ILE A 408 -4.94 -17.30 -55.44
N ARG A 409 -6.25 -17.25 -55.14
CA ARG A 409 -7.21 -18.29 -55.56
C ARG A 409 -7.33 -18.42 -57.08
N LYS A 410 -7.26 -17.31 -57.81
CA LYS A 410 -7.25 -17.33 -59.29
C LYS A 410 -5.99 -18.01 -59.80
N THR A 411 -4.83 -17.72 -59.20
CA THR A 411 -3.56 -18.36 -59.52
C THR A 411 -3.56 -19.85 -59.17
N GLU A 412 -4.06 -20.23 -58.00
CA GLU A 412 -4.25 -21.64 -57.60
C GLU A 412 -5.17 -22.38 -58.58
N SER A 413 -6.29 -21.77 -58.98
CA SER A 413 -7.20 -22.35 -59.99
C SER A 413 -6.53 -22.50 -61.35
N MET A 414 -5.69 -21.55 -61.76
CA MET A 414 -4.92 -21.66 -62.99
C MET A 414 -3.85 -22.75 -62.90
N MET A 415 -3.09 -22.81 -61.80
CA MET A 415 -2.08 -23.84 -61.55
C MET A 415 -2.68 -25.25 -61.53
N ASN A 416 -3.84 -25.44 -60.90
CA ASN A 416 -4.57 -26.70 -60.92
C ASN A 416 -5.04 -27.09 -62.34
N ARG A 417 -5.42 -26.13 -63.20
CA ARG A 417 -5.75 -26.39 -64.62
C ARG A 417 -4.53 -26.75 -65.46
N PHE A 418 -3.33 -26.34 -65.05
CA PHE A 418 -2.07 -26.70 -65.69
C PHE A 418 -1.42 -27.97 -65.09
N GLY A 419 -2.14 -28.71 -64.23
CA GLY A 419 -1.68 -29.99 -63.68
C GLY A 419 -0.73 -29.88 -62.48
N PHE A 420 -0.52 -28.68 -61.92
CA PHE A 420 0.23 -28.51 -60.67
C PHE A 420 -0.70 -28.75 -59.48
N ASN A 421 -0.97 -30.02 -59.16
CA ASN A 421 -1.71 -30.41 -57.95
C ASN A 421 -0.81 -30.23 -56.71
N VAL A 422 -0.85 -29.05 -56.08
CA VAL A 422 -0.06 -28.74 -54.87
C VAL A 422 -0.37 -29.70 -53.71
N GLY A 423 -1.61 -30.24 -53.63
CA GLY A 423 -1.98 -31.26 -52.63
C GLY A 423 -1.30 -32.62 -52.84
N SER A 424 -1.13 -33.05 -54.10
CA SER A 424 -0.47 -34.33 -54.41
C SER A 424 1.00 -34.35 -54.02
N GLY A 425 1.68 -33.20 -54.07
CA GLY A 425 3.10 -33.10 -53.68
C GLY A 425 3.32 -33.28 -52.17
N VAL A 426 2.34 -32.92 -51.34
CA VAL A 426 2.42 -33.09 -49.88
C VAL A 426 2.26 -34.56 -49.51
N GLU A 427 1.20 -35.21 -50.01
CA GLU A 427 0.97 -36.65 -49.82
C GLU A 427 2.15 -37.48 -50.35
N GLU A 428 2.67 -37.12 -51.53
CA GLU A 428 3.80 -37.81 -52.14
C GLU A 428 5.10 -37.65 -51.33
N TYR A 429 5.38 -36.46 -50.81
CA TYR A 429 6.53 -36.23 -49.92
C TYR A 429 6.45 -37.10 -48.66
N PHE A 430 5.33 -37.05 -47.93
CA PHE A 430 5.19 -37.80 -46.69
C PHE A 430 5.16 -39.30 -46.93
N TYR A 431 4.48 -39.76 -47.99
CA TYR A 431 4.48 -41.18 -48.33
C TYR A 431 5.88 -41.69 -48.64
N ASN A 432 6.63 -41.04 -49.53
CA ASN A 432 7.97 -41.48 -49.91
C ASN A 432 8.93 -41.47 -48.71
N THR A 433 8.82 -40.44 -47.86
CA THR A 433 9.64 -40.32 -46.65
C THR A 433 9.32 -41.43 -45.64
N LEU A 434 8.04 -41.67 -45.35
CA LEU A 434 7.59 -42.69 -44.41
C LEU A 434 7.83 -44.11 -44.93
N LYS A 435 7.64 -44.33 -46.24
CA LYS A 435 7.93 -45.61 -46.90
C LYS A 435 9.41 -45.95 -46.90
N SER A 436 10.29 -44.95 -47.01
CA SER A 436 11.74 -45.17 -46.90
C SER A 436 12.18 -45.41 -45.47
N ARG A 437 11.57 -44.72 -44.49
CA ARG A 437 11.97 -44.80 -43.08
C ARG A 437 11.40 -46.03 -42.37
N MET A 438 10.19 -46.45 -42.75
CA MET A 438 9.42 -47.53 -42.13
C MET A 438 9.30 -47.41 -40.60
N SER A 439 9.42 -46.19 -40.06
CA SER A 439 9.31 -45.94 -38.63
C SER A 439 8.75 -44.54 -38.34
N VAL A 440 7.89 -44.43 -37.33
CA VAL A 440 7.34 -43.17 -36.81
C VAL A 440 7.23 -43.28 -35.29
N ALA A 441 7.53 -42.23 -34.54
CA ALA A 441 7.46 -42.18 -33.08
C ALA A 441 8.28 -43.28 -32.39
N ASN A 442 9.45 -43.60 -32.97
CA ASN A 442 10.30 -44.74 -32.59
C ASN A 442 9.60 -46.12 -32.68
N ILE A 443 8.47 -46.21 -33.38
CA ILE A 443 7.77 -47.47 -33.68
C ILE A 443 8.19 -47.91 -35.09
N GLN A 444 8.65 -49.15 -35.21
CA GLN A 444 8.98 -49.77 -36.50
C GLN A 444 7.74 -50.42 -37.11
N PHE A 445 7.54 -50.25 -38.41
CA PHE A 445 6.41 -50.79 -39.16
C PHE A 445 6.88 -51.71 -40.28
N GLU A 446 6.05 -52.68 -40.66
CA GLU A 446 6.34 -53.65 -41.72
C GLU A 446 5.66 -53.26 -43.03
N TYR A 447 4.47 -52.67 -42.92
CA TYR A 447 3.65 -52.24 -44.04
C TYR A 447 3.45 -50.72 -44.02
N CYS A 448 3.40 -50.14 -45.21
CA CYS A 448 3.10 -48.73 -45.44
C CYS A 448 2.37 -48.63 -46.78
N GLU A 449 1.09 -48.24 -46.69
CA GLU A 449 0.13 -48.17 -47.77
C GLU A 449 -0.37 -46.73 -47.90
N ARG A 450 -0.71 -46.31 -49.13
CA ARG A 450 -1.25 -44.98 -49.41
C ARG A 450 -2.60 -45.07 -50.11
N ASN A 451 -3.42 -44.04 -49.94
CA ASN A 451 -4.73 -43.89 -50.59
C ASN A 451 -5.60 -45.13 -50.39
N LEU A 452 -5.58 -45.66 -49.17
CA LEU A 452 -6.33 -46.87 -48.82
C LEU A 452 -7.81 -46.50 -48.72
N LYS A 453 -8.65 -47.19 -49.48
CA LYS A 453 -10.10 -46.93 -49.54
C LYS A 453 -10.85 -48.02 -48.79
N GLY A 454 -11.65 -47.60 -47.83
CA GLY A 454 -12.46 -48.48 -47.00
C GLY A 454 -13.93 -48.07 -47.09
N ARG A 455 -14.83 -49.06 -47.11
CA ARG A 455 -16.26 -48.84 -46.98
C ARG A 455 -16.70 -49.22 -45.58
N ASN A 456 -17.33 -48.30 -44.86
CA ASN A 456 -17.84 -48.56 -43.52
C ASN A 456 -19.16 -49.38 -43.56
N GLU A 457 -19.62 -49.84 -42.39
CA GLU A 457 -20.83 -50.66 -42.27
C GLU A 457 -22.11 -49.91 -42.72
N SER A 458 -22.07 -48.57 -42.71
CA SER A 458 -23.16 -47.70 -43.17
C SER A 458 -23.15 -47.47 -44.70
N GLY A 459 -22.14 -48.00 -45.41
CA GLY A 459 -22.01 -47.89 -46.87
C GLY A 459 -21.28 -46.62 -47.35
N GLU A 460 -20.68 -45.83 -46.46
CA GLU A 460 -19.88 -44.66 -46.81
C GLU A 460 -18.45 -45.07 -47.14
N ASP A 461 -17.89 -44.50 -48.21
CA ASP A 461 -16.49 -44.68 -48.59
C ASP A 461 -15.63 -43.61 -47.89
N ASP A 462 -14.57 -44.05 -47.21
CA ASP A 462 -13.54 -43.18 -46.63
C ASP A 462 -12.17 -43.55 -47.20
N GLU A 463 -11.36 -42.53 -47.43
CA GLU A 463 -9.99 -42.66 -47.96
C GLU A 463 -8.98 -42.30 -46.88
N PHE A 464 -7.92 -43.10 -46.75
CA PHE A 464 -6.88 -42.95 -45.75
C PHE A 464 -5.56 -42.67 -46.47
N ASP A 465 -5.02 -41.45 -46.28
CA ASP A 465 -3.89 -40.96 -47.06
C ASP A 465 -2.68 -41.88 -46.92
N ILE A 466 -2.25 -42.17 -45.68
CA ILE A 466 -1.20 -43.15 -45.40
C ILE A 466 -1.55 -43.98 -44.16
N VAL A 467 -1.37 -45.30 -44.28
CA VAL A 467 -1.52 -46.25 -43.16
C VAL A 467 -0.22 -47.04 -43.04
N MET A 468 0.38 -47.05 -41.85
CA MET A 468 1.50 -47.94 -41.56
C MET A 468 1.10 -48.91 -40.45
N LYS A 469 1.49 -50.17 -40.58
CA LYS A 469 1.15 -51.21 -39.60
C LYS A 469 2.24 -52.25 -39.44
N ASN A 470 2.32 -52.82 -38.25
CA ASN A 470 3.01 -54.06 -37.96
C ASN A 470 2.01 -55.02 -37.30
N GLY A 471 2.47 -56.18 -36.82
CA GLY A 471 1.59 -57.19 -36.21
C GLY A 471 0.81 -56.74 -34.95
N THR A 472 1.12 -55.59 -34.34
CA THR A 472 0.50 -55.14 -33.07
C THR A 472 0.03 -53.68 -33.06
N LYS A 473 0.67 -52.81 -33.86
CA LYS A 473 0.48 -51.36 -33.86
C LYS A 473 0.20 -50.86 -35.28
N GLY A 474 -0.61 -49.81 -35.37
CA GLY A 474 -0.83 -49.08 -36.59
C GLY A 474 -0.73 -47.57 -36.38
N VAL A 475 -0.42 -46.84 -37.44
CA VAL A 475 -0.53 -45.38 -37.47
C VAL A 475 -1.32 -44.97 -38.70
N LEU A 476 -2.33 -44.13 -38.48
CA LEU A 476 -3.08 -43.48 -39.53
C LEU A 476 -2.60 -42.04 -39.68
N VAL A 477 -2.13 -41.68 -40.88
CA VAL A 477 -1.58 -40.36 -41.17
C VAL A 477 -2.51 -39.65 -42.15
N GLU A 478 -2.97 -38.45 -41.79
CA GLU A 478 -3.67 -37.54 -42.71
C GLU A 478 -2.71 -36.44 -43.15
N CYS A 479 -2.61 -36.22 -44.46
CA CYS A 479 -1.75 -35.23 -45.08
C CYS A 479 -2.54 -33.95 -45.43
N LYS A 480 -1.99 -32.81 -45.05
CA LYS A 480 -2.53 -31.48 -45.37
C LYS A 480 -1.40 -30.51 -45.68
N HIS A 481 -1.59 -29.67 -46.70
CA HIS A 481 -0.68 -28.54 -46.92
C HIS A 481 -0.63 -27.59 -45.70
N ARG A 482 -1.79 -27.35 -45.09
CA ARG A 482 -1.94 -26.64 -43.82
C ARG A 482 -2.93 -27.36 -42.93
N VAL A 483 -2.47 -27.81 -41.76
CA VAL A 483 -3.29 -28.51 -40.77
C VAL A 483 -4.09 -27.51 -39.95
N ARG A 484 -5.40 -27.72 -39.88
CA ARG A 484 -6.37 -26.91 -39.14
C ARG A 484 -7.00 -27.70 -38.00
N LYS A 485 -7.74 -27.00 -37.15
CA LYS A 485 -8.39 -27.60 -35.98
C LYS A 485 -9.36 -28.71 -36.39
N GLU A 486 -10.10 -28.52 -37.47
CA GLU A 486 -11.10 -29.48 -37.95
C GLU A 486 -10.47 -30.81 -38.37
N ASP A 487 -9.20 -30.80 -38.83
CA ASP A 487 -8.48 -32.02 -39.19
C ASP A 487 -8.20 -32.90 -37.95
N VAL A 488 -7.93 -32.27 -36.80
CA VAL A 488 -7.77 -32.97 -35.51
C VAL A 488 -9.06 -33.67 -35.12
N SER A 489 -10.18 -32.94 -35.09
CA SER A 489 -11.48 -33.49 -34.72
C SER A 489 -11.90 -34.61 -35.68
N LYS A 490 -11.71 -34.42 -36.99
CA LYS A 490 -12.03 -35.42 -38.02
C LYS A 490 -11.25 -36.72 -37.83
N MET A 491 -9.98 -36.62 -37.45
CA MET A 491 -9.14 -37.78 -37.18
C MET A 491 -9.61 -38.58 -35.95
N GLN A 492 -9.97 -37.91 -34.85
CA GLN A 492 -10.41 -38.56 -33.61
C GLN A 492 -11.82 -39.15 -33.69
N GLU A 493 -12.74 -38.42 -34.31
CA GLU A 493 -14.18 -38.73 -34.21
C GLU A 493 -14.66 -39.60 -35.36
N ARG A 494 -14.04 -39.46 -36.55
CA ARG A 494 -14.51 -40.12 -37.77
C ARG A 494 -13.50 -41.11 -38.31
N LYS A 495 -12.30 -40.66 -38.68
CA LYS A 495 -11.35 -41.47 -39.46
C LYS A 495 -10.97 -42.77 -38.77
N ILE A 496 -10.62 -42.72 -37.49
CA ILE A 496 -10.26 -43.94 -36.74
C ILE A 496 -11.41 -44.94 -36.63
N ASN A 497 -12.63 -44.46 -36.39
CA ASN A 497 -13.81 -45.30 -36.28
C ASN A 497 -14.15 -45.96 -37.61
N ASN A 498 -14.10 -45.18 -38.70
CA ASN A 498 -14.34 -45.69 -40.04
C ASN A 498 -13.25 -46.66 -40.49
N PHE A 499 -11.99 -46.44 -40.09
CA PHE A 499 -10.90 -47.37 -40.37
C PHE A 499 -11.16 -48.74 -39.74
N ARG A 500 -11.52 -48.77 -38.45
CA ARG A 500 -11.81 -50.03 -37.73
C ARG A 500 -13.00 -50.79 -38.31
N GLN A 501 -14.03 -50.09 -38.76
CA GLN A 501 -15.19 -50.71 -39.41
C GLN A 501 -14.86 -51.23 -40.80
N SER A 502 -14.10 -50.45 -41.58
CA SER A 502 -13.76 -50.80 -42.96
C SER A 502 -12.71 -51.91 -43.05
N PHE A 503 -11.86 -52.04 -42.03
CA PHE A 503 -10.77 -53.03 -41.97
C PHE A 503 -10.83 -53.86 -40.67
N PRO A 504 -11.80 -54.78 -40.53
CA PRO A 504 -12.00 -55.56 -39.28
C PRO A 504 -10.79 -56.39 -38.85
N VAL A 505 -9.96 -56.83 -39.80
CA VAL A 505 -8.73 -57.59 -39.52
C VAL A 505 -7.70 -56.73 -38.77
N ASP A 506 -7.63 -55.45 -39.10
CA ASP A 506 -6.71 -54.48 -38.49
C ASP A 506 -7.36 -53.71 -37.32
N ALA A 507 -8.64 -53.95 -37.02
CA ALA A 507 -9.38 -53.20 -36.01
C ALA A 507 -8.84 -53.35 -34.57
N LYS A 508 -8.08 -54.42 -34.32
CA LYS A 508 -7.47 -54.73 -33.01
C LYS A 508 -6.08 -54.14 -32.82
N LEU A 509 -5.51 -53.48 -33.83
CA LEU A 509 -4.21 -52.84 -33.70
C LEU A 509 -4.29 -51.68 -32.69
N GLU A 510 -3.22 -51.49 -31.93
CA GLU A 510 -3.03 -50.25 -31.16
C GLU A 510 -2.79 -49.10 -32.16
N MET A 511 -3.82 -48.28 -32.40
CA MET A 511 -3.77 -47.25 -33.43
C MET A 511 -3.29 -45.92 -32.86
N TYR A 512 -2.31 -45.34 -33.52
CA TYR A 512 -1.88 -43.96 -33.32
C TYR A 512 -2.41 -43.10 -34.48
N LEU A 513 -2.68 -41.83 -34.18
CA LEU A 513 -3.10 -40.86 -35.19
C LEU A 513 -1.97 -39.87 -35.42
N ALA A 514 -1.74 -39.55 -36.69
CA ALA A 514 -0.72 -38.60 -37.10
C ALA A 514 -1.30 -37.56 -38.06
N LEU A 515 -0.86 -36.32 -37.90
CA LEU A 515 -1.14 -35.23 -38.84
C LEU A 515 0.17 -34.83 -39.51
N ALA A 516 0.17 -34.87 -40.84
CA ALA A 516 1.32 -34.53 -41.65
C ALA A 516 1.06 -33.25 -42.44
N GLY A 517 1.97 -32.28 -42.36
CA GLY A 517 1.82 -31.06 -43.13
C GLY A 517 3.03 -30.15 -43.22
N ILE A 518 2.97 -29.21 -44.16
CA ILE A 518 4.00 -28.17 -44.34
C ILE A 518 3.84 -27.08 -43.29
N SER A 519 2.59 -26.76 -42.91
CA SER A 519 2.28 -25.74 -41.91
C SER A 519 1.16 -26.19 -40.97
N PHE A 520 1.20 -25.72 -39.73
CA PHE A 520 0.21 -26.00 -38.69
C PHE A 520 -0.34 -24.69 -38.15
N GLU A 521 -1.66 -24.60 -38.00
CA GLU A 521 -2.24 -23.50 -37.24
C GLU A 521 -1.91 -23.66 -35.74
N PRO A 522 -1.56 -22.59 -35.02
CA PRO A 522 -1.15 -22.69 -33.62
C PRO A 522 -2.17 -23.44 -32.75
N LYS A 523 -3.46 -23.16 -32.95
CA LYS A 523 -4.55 -23.84 -32.22
C LYS A 523 -4.67 -25.32 -32.61
N ALA A 524 -4.50 -25.66 -33.89
CA ALA A 524 -4.55 -27.03 -34.36
C ALA A 524 -3.37 -27.86 -33.82
N GLU A 525 -2.18 -27.26 -33.78
CA GLU A 525 -0.98 -27.87 -33.22
C GLU A 525 -1.14 -28.16 -31.72
N GLU A 526 -1.60 -27.18 -30.94
CA GLU A 526 -1.86 -27.37 -29.51
C GLU A 526 -2.90 -28.48 -29.25
N GLU A 527 -3.97 -28.49 -30.04
CA GLU A 527 -5.05 -29.46 -29.89
C GLU A 527 -4.61 -30.88 -30.27
N ALA A 528 -3.86 -31.03 -31.36
CA ALA A 528 -3.27 -32.30 -31.76
C ALA A 528 -2.29 -32.84 -30.71
N LYS A 529 -1.47 -31.98 -30.10
CA LYS A 529 -0.58 -32.34 -28.98
C LYS A 529 -1.37 -32.79 -27.75
N ARG A 530 -2.41 -32.04 -27.36
CA ARG A 530 -3.30 -32.43 -26.24
C ARG A 530 -4.04 -33.74 -26.51
N ALA A 531 -4.39 -33.99 -27.77
CA ALA A 531 -4.98 -35.23 -28.23
C ALA A 531 -3.98 -36.40 -28.22
N GLY A 532 -2.68 -36.17 -28.04
CA GLY A 532 -1.66 -37.22 -28.11
C GLY A 532 -1.46 -37.77 -29.52
N MET A 533 -1.64 -36.92 -30.54
CA MET A 533 -1.35 -37.25 -31.93
C MET A 533 0.12 -36.99 -32.26
N ILE A 534 0.62 -37.72 -33.25
CA ILE A 534 1.95 -37.51 -33.83
C ILE A 534 1.86 -36.36 -34.83
N LEU A 535 2.81 -35.42 -34.78
CA LEU A 535 2.92 -34.36 -35.77
C LEU A 535 4.12 -34.60 -36.69
N LEU A 536 3.85 -34.65 -37.99
CA LEU A 536 4.85 -34.82 -39.04
C LEU A 536 4.95 -33.50 -39.82
N LYS A 537 5.98 -32.72 -39.53
CA LYS A 537 6.19 -31.39 -40.11
C LYS A 537 7.26 -31.44 -41.18
N GLN A 538 6.95 -30.98 -42.39
CA GLN A 538 7.97 -30.76 -43.41
C GLN A 538 8.62 -29.40 -43.19
N VAL A 539 9.92 -29.38 -42.90
CA VAL A 539 10.72 -28.16 -42.79
C VAL A 539 11.88 -28.23 -43.80
N GLY A 540 11.69 -27.55 -44.93
CA GLY A 540 12.57 -27.70 -46.10
C GLY A 540 12.48 -29.11 -46.66
N GLU A 541 13.63 -29.78 -46.79
CA GLU A 541 13.71 -31.17 -47.24
C GLU A 541 13.61 -32.19 -46.09
N ARG A 542 13.56 -31.73 -44.84
CA ARG A 542 13.59 -32.60 -43.65
C ARG A 542 12.21 -32.79 -43.06
N LEU A 543 11.97 -34.02 -42.59
CA LEU A 543 10.83 -34.36 -41.75
C LEU A 543 11.19 -34.13 -40.27
N ILE A 544 10.43 -33.27 -39.60
CA ILE A 544 10.43 -33.11 -38.15
C ILE A 544 9.26 -33.89 -37.58
N GLU A 545 9.52 -34.71 -36.58
CA GLU A 545 8.51 -35.52 -35.92
C GLU A 545 8.38 -35.07 -34.46
N GLU A 546 7.16 -34.76 -34.04
CA GLU A 546 6.83 -34.44 -32.65
C GLU A 546 5.84 -35.49 -32.15
N ALA A 547 6.24 -36.22 -31.11
CA ALA A 547 5.53 -37.40 -30.62
C ALA A 547 5.51 -37.40 -29.08
N GLU A 548 4.86 -36.38 -28.50
CA GLU A 548 4.74 -36.19 -27.05
C GLU A 548 3.37 -36.70 -26.57
N ASN A 549 3.34 -37.34 -25.39
CA ASN A 549 2.10 -37.80 -24.73
C ASN A 549 1.17 -38.63 -25.64
N LEU A 550 1.74 -39.57 -26.41
CA LEU A 550 1.01 -40.33 -27.41
C LEU A 550 -0.16 -41.11 -26.84
N LYS A 551 -1.31 -40.97 -27.49
CA LYS A 551 -2.53 -41.69 -27.17
C LYS A 551 -2.75 -42.84 -28.16
N VAL A 552 -3.09 -44.01 -27.62
CA VAL A 552 -3.64 -45.11 -28.40
C VAL A 552 -5.15 -44.90 -28.53
N TYR A 553 -5.64 -44.93 -29.77
CA TYR A 553 -7.05 -44.75 -30.15
C TYR A 553 -7.68 -46.08 -30.48
#